data_AF-A0A945ABQ9-F1
#
_entry.id   AF-A0A945ABQ9-F1
#
_cell.length_a   1.000
_cell.length_b   1.000
_cell.length_c   1.000
_cell.angle_alpha   90.00
_cell.angle_beta   90.00
_cell.angle_gamma   90.00
#
_symmetry.space_group_name_H-M   'P 1'
#
loop_
_entity.id
_entity.type
_entity.pdbx_description
1 polymer ?
#
loop_
_entity_poly.entity_id
_entity_poly.type
_entity_poly.pdbx_seq_one_letter_code
_entity_poly.pdbx_strand_id
1 'polypeptide(L)'
;RNTQHDLMYAWSSDLGHTWFNAQGECVGDATKLISINSPVTVWEIDGHRGMKNQHSMYVDNKGRPHIVLYYLQDGESDLTLGKKDEQRSRYYHFYLDREGTWHRREVPIPLSTMGNKWRHRGRVMLDRNNTAYLVFNLDGDLAIASATDEADYRDWQLAVRYADGGPYDGEPRVDVTLLDSEEKLSIYIQEEASSDHDATPLHVVTFAIG
;
A
#
# COMPACT_ATOMS: atom_id res chain seq x y z
N ARG A 1 12.95 5.01 16.21
CA ARG A 1 11.76 4.73 17.06
C ARG A 1 10.53 4.87 16.16
N ASN A 2 9.62 3.90 16.17
CA ASN A 2 8.47 3.88 15.26
C ASN A 2 7.23 4.53 15.91
N THR A 3 7.13 5.85 15.84
CA THR A 3 5.99 6.61 16.38
C THR A 3 5.09 7.12 15.25
N GLN A 4 5.01 6.35 14.15
CA GLN A 4 4.24 6.75 12.98
C GLN A 4 2.76 6.74 13.34
N HIS A 5 2.05 7.80 12.95
CA HIS A 5 0.64 8.00 13.22
C HIS A 5 -0.01 8.68 12.02
N ASP A 6 -1.33 8.53 11.93
CA ASP A 6 -2.23 9.10 10.93
C ASP A 6 -1.94 8.75 9.46
N LEU A 7 -2.95 8.95 8.64
CA LEU A 7 -2.84 9.06 7.20
C LEU A 7 -3.18 10.49 6.79
N MET A 8 -2.27 11.12 6.06
CA MET A 8 -2.42 12.47 5.54
C MET A 8 -2.40 12.46 4.02
N TYR A 9 -3.09 13.40 3.38
CA TYR A 9 -3.12 13.54 1.93
C TYR A 9 -3.10 15.00 1.48
N ALA A 10 -2.30 15.27 0.45
CA ALA A 10 -2.31 16.51 -0.30
C ALA A 10 -2.02 16.21 -1.77
N TRP A 11 -2.50 17.06 -2.67
CA TRP A 11 -2.30 16.92 -4.11
C TRP A 11 -1.97 18.27 -4.75
N SER A 12 -1.37 18.20 -5.94
CA SER A 12 -1.03 19.37 -6.76
C SER A 12 -1.33 19.05 -8.22
N SER A 13 -1.90 20.02 -8.94
CA SER A 13 -2.15 19.95 -10.39
C SER A 13 -1.22 20.84 -11.20
N ASP A 14 -0.30 21.55 -10.55
CA ASP A 14 0.57 22.57 -11.13
C ASP A 14 2.05 22.27 -10.85
N LEU A 15 2.44 20.99 -10.99
CA LEU A 15 3.82 20.52 -10.83
C LEU A 15 4.42 20.81 -9.44
N GLY A 16 3.58 20.90 -8.41
CA GLY A 16 3.99 21.08 -7.02
C GLY A 16 4.12 22.54 -6.57
N HIS A 17 3.66 23.50 -7.37
CA HIS A 17 3.67 24.93 -6.99
C HIS A 17 2.63 25.25 -5.91
N THR A 18 1.44 24.67 -6.01
CA THR A 18 0.36 24.77 -5.01
C THR A 18 -0.14 23.38 -4.61
N TRP A 19 -0.50 23.25 -3.34
CA TRP A 19 -0.95 22.00 -2.73
C TRP A 19 -2.31 22.18 -2.07
N PHE A 20 -3.19 21.22 -2.32
CA PHE A 20 -4.56 21.19 -1.83
C PHE A 20 -4.81 19.94 -0.98
N ASN A 21 -5.67 20.05 0.03
CA ASN A 21 -6.19 18.88 0.75
C ASN A 21 -7.30 18.18 -0.06
N ALA A 22 -7.87 17.11 0.50
CA ALA A 22 -8.94 16.37 -0.14
C ALA A 22 -10.23 17.20 -0.38
N GLN A 23 -10.44 18.27 0.39
CA GLN A 23 -11.57 19.19 0.28
C GLN A 23 -11.32 20.32 -0.74
N GLY A 24 -10.15 20.36 -1.38
CA GLY A 24 -9.79 21.39 -2.35
C GLY A 24 -9.34 22.71 -1.71
N GLU A 25 -9.03 22.73 -0.42
CA GLU A 25 -8.49 23.91 0.26
C GLU A 25 -6.98 23.99 0.05
N CYS A 26 -6.44 25.17 -0.26
CA CYS A 26 -5.00 25.37 -0.38
C CYS A 26 -4.31 25.21 0.99
N VAL A 27 -3.49 24.17 1.12
CA VAL A 27 -2.76 23.81 2.36
C VAL A 27 -1.27 24.08 2.28
N GLY A 28 -0.72 24.31 1.09
CA GLY A 28 0.68 24.70 0.93
C GLY A 28 1.00 25.37 -0.40
N ASP A 29 1.98 26.26 -0.38
CA ASP A 29 2.55 26.97 -1.53
C ASP A 29 3.95 27.50 -1.16
N ALA A 30 4.54 28.37 -1.99
CA ALA A 30 5.86 28.97 -1.74
C ALA A 30 5.97 29.77 -0.43
N THR A 31 4.84 30.17 0.17
CA THR A 31 4.75 30.97 1.40
C THR A 31 4.16 30.19 2.59
N LYS A 32 3.52 29.06 2.34
CA LYS A 32 2.81 28.24 3.33
C LYS A 32 3.29 26.79 3.28
N LEU A 33 3.93 26.33 4.34
CA LEU A 33 4.35 24.93 4.46
C LEU A 33 3.22 24.06 5.04
N ILE A 34 3.11 22.82 4.54
CA ILE A 34 2.29 21.79 5.17
C ILE A 34 2.97 21.37 6.48
N SER A 35 2.21 21.35 7.58
CA SER A 35 2.69 20.96 8.91
C SER A 35 1.66 20.10 9.64
N ILE A 36 1.96 19.67 10.85
CA ILE A 36 1.02 18.94 11.72
C ILE A 36 -0.26 19.72 12.05
N ASN A 37 -0.27 21.04 11.85
CA ASN A 37 -1.43 21.89 12.07
C ASN A 37 -2.23 22.15 10.77
N SER A 38 -1.77 21.63 9.63
CA SER A 38 -2.50 21.75 8.37
C SER A 38 -3.68 20.77 8.32
N PRO A 39 -4.81 21.14 7.70
CA PRO A 39 -5.98 20.27 7.59
C PRO A 39 -5.77 19.22 6.47
N VAL A 40 -4.81 18.31 6.67
CA VAL A 40 -4.41 17.28 5.68
C VAL A 40 -4.61 15.84 6.18
N THR A 41 -4.96 15.65 7.45
CA THR A 41 -5.30 14.33 8.00
C THR A 41 -6.60 13.83 7.39
N VAL A 42 -6.55 12.66 6.75
CA VAL A 42 -7.72 12.01 6.13
C VAL A 42 -8.17 10.78 6.90
N TRP A 43 -7.28 10.21 7.72
CA TRP A 43 -7.62 9.13 8.64
C TRP A 43 -6.73 9.19 9.88
N GLU A 44 -7.33 9.20 11.06
CA GLU A 44 -6.56 9.17 12.31
C GLU A 44 -6.11 7.74 12.61
N ILE A 45 -4.82 7.58 12.96
CA ILE A 45 -4.24 6.28 13.32
C ILE A 45 -3.30 6.52 14.49
N ASP A 46 -3.65 5.98 15.66
CA ASP A 46 -2.84 6.16 16.85
C ASP A 46 -1.44 5.52 16.71
N GLY A 47 -0.41 6.16 17.29
CA GLY A 47 0.97 5.67 17.24
C GLY A 47 1.22 4.31 17.91
N HIS A 48 0.31 3.85 18.76
CA HIS A 48 0.34 2.53 19.41
C HIS A 48 -0.21 1.41 18.52
N ARG A 49 -0.75 1.75 17.33
CA ARG A 49 -1.24 0.77 16.34
C ARG A 49 -0.12 0.10 15.54
N GLY A 50 1.14 0.49 15.75
CA GLY A 50 2.30 -0.18 15.17
C GLY A 50 2.46 0.00 13.65
N MET A 51 1.89 1.07 13.10
CA MET A 51 1.96 1.41 11.67
C MET A 51 3.43 1.54 11.19
N LYS A 52 3.69 1.18 9.92
CA LYS A 52 4.97 1.45 9.26
C LYS A 52 4.85 2.59 8.24
N ASN A 53 5.95 3.27 7.95
CA ASN A 53 6.01 4.30 6.90
C ASN A 53 6.48 3.73 5.55
N GLN A 54 6.41 4.56 4.50
CA GLN A 54 6.88 4.28 3.13
C GLN A 54 6.11 3.16 2.40
N HIS A 55 4.79 3.20 2.48
CA HIS A 55 3.93 2.30 1.72
C HIS A 55 3.73 2.77 0.27
N SER A 56 2.58 2.45 -0.34
CA SER A 56 2.29 2.75 -1.73
C SER A 56 0.97 3.49 -1.88
N MET A 57 0.92 4.27 -2.96
CA MET A 57 -0.29 4.92 -3.42
C MET A 57 -0.39 4.81 -4.94
N TYR A 58 -1.61 4.89 -5.44
CA TYR A 58 -1.92 4.96 -6.86
C TYR A 58 -3.06 5.97 -7.07
N VAL A 59 -3.15 6.57 -8.25
CA VAL A 59 -4.29 7.40 -8.64
C VAL A 59 -4.99 6.69 -9.78
N ASP A 60 -6.26 6.41 -9.61
CA ASP A 60 -7.03 5.65 -10.59
C ASP A 60 -7.39 6.50 -11.82
N ASN A 61 -8.06 5.90 -12.81
CA ASN A 61 -8.38 6.62 -14.05
C ASN A 61 -9.49 7.69 -13.89
N LYS A 62 -10.09 7.80 -12.71
CA LYS A 62 -11.05 8.84 -12.32
C LYS A 62 -10.39 9.94 -11.48
N GLY A 63 -9.08 9.87 -11.23
CA GLY A 63 -8.35 10.84 -10.42
C GLY A 63 -8.50 10.61 -8.91
N ARG A 64 -9.01 9.46 -8.48
CA ARG A 64 -9.18 9.12 -7.06
C ARG A 64 -7.88 8.53 -6.51
N PRO A 65 -7.33 9.03 -5.39
CA PRO A 65 -6.20 8.40 -4.73
C PRO A 65 -6.60 7.10 -4.02
N HIS A 66 -5.74 6.08 -4.13
CA HIS A 66 -5.80 4.81 -3.42
C HIS A 66 -4.48 4.63 -2.66
N ILE A 67 -4.54 4.32 -1.38
CA ILE A 67 -3.39 4.17 -0.50
C ILE A 67 -3.54 2.84 0.24
N VAL A 68 -2.49 2.04 0.29
CA VAL A 68 -2.46 0.85 1.15
C VAL A 68 -1.35 0.99 2.16
N LEU A 69 -1.67 0.78 3.43
CA LEU A 69 -0.71 0.68 4.52
C LEU A 69 -1.17 -0.40 5.50
N TYR A 70 -0.33 -0.78 6.45
CA TYR A 70 -0.71 -1.72 7.50
C TYR A 70 -0.53 -1.16 8.89
N TYR A 71 -1.36 -1.65 9.81
CA TYR A 71 -1.25 -1.50 11.26
C TYR A 71 -2.10 -2.60 11.93
N LEU A 72 -2.11 -2.62 13.27
CA LEU A 72 -2.87 -3.59 14.06
C LEU A 72 -4.33 -3.70 13.60
N GLN A 73 -4.80 -4.95 13.48
CA GLN A 73 -6.18 -5.24 13.13
C GLN A 73 -7.14 -4.55 14.12
N ASP A 74 -8.27 -4.04 13.64
CA ASP A 74 -9.30 -3.48 14.52
C ASP A 74 -9.72 -4.51 15.60
N GLY A 75 -9.86 -4.04 16.85
CA GLY A 75 -10.14 -4.89 18.01
C GLY A 75 -8.91 -5.45 18.72
N GLU A 76 -7.73 -5.43 18.08
CA GLU A 76 -6.47 -5.78 18.74
C GLU A 76 -6.08 -4.74 19.79
N SER A 77 -5.57 -5.20 20.94
CA SER A 77 -5.02 -4.34 21.98
C SER A 77 -3.78 -3.57 21.51
N ASP A 78 -3.69 -2.32 21.94
CA ASP A 78 -2.60 -1.42 21.59
C ASP A 78 -1.23 -1.96 22.02
N LEU A 79 -0.21 -1.64 21.22
CA LEU A 79 1.17 -1.97 21.52
C LEU A 79 1.79 -0.90 22.41
N THR A 80 2.94 -1.19 23.03
CA THR A 80 3.81 -0.12 23.53
C THR A 80 4.26 0.77 22.36
N LEU A 81 4.20 2.09 22.53
CA LEU A 81 4.65 3.05 21.52
C LEU A 81 6.04 2.69 20.98
N GLY A 82 6.21 2.67 19.66
CA GLY A 82 7.46 2.26 19.03
C GLY A 82 7.55 0.79 18.65
N LYS A 83 6.58 -0.05 19.06
CA LYS A 83 6.51 -1.47 18.70
C LYS A 83 5.63 -1.70 17.48
N LYS A 84 5.78 -2.88 16.89
CA LYS A 84 5.01 -3.39 15.75
C LYS A 84 4.73 -4.86 15.99
N ASP A 85 3.66 -5.36 15.41
CA ASP A 85 3.28 -6.76 15.45
C ASP A 85 2.61 -7.14 14.13
N GLU A 86 3.40 -7.67 13.20
CA GLU A 86 2.90 -7.98 11.86
C GLU A 86 1.91 -9.15 11.84
N GLN A 87 1.95 -10.07 12.81
CA GLN A 87 0.99 -11.18 12.89
C GLN A 87 -0.42 -10.69 13.25
N ARG A 88 -0.51 -9.70 14.14
CA ARG A 88 -1.77 -9.07 14.56
C ARG A 88 -2.19 -7.90 13.68
N SER A 89 -1.44 -7.60 12.61
CA SER A 89 -1.73 -6.49 11.71
C SER A 89 -2.41 -6.94 10.42
N ARG A 90 -3.07 -6.00 9.75
CA ARG A 90 -3.69 -6.19 8.43
C ARG A 90 -3.33 -5.03 7.51
N TYR A 91 -3.33 -5.29 6.21
CA TYR A 91 -3.37 -4.21 5.24
C TYR A 91 -4.75 -3.55 5.26
N TYR A 92 -4.74 -2.23 5.13
CA TYR A 92 -5.92 -1.41 4.97
C TYR A 92 -5.78 -0.61 3.68
N HIS A 93 -6.78 -0.73 2.82
CA HIS A 93 -6.95 0.04 1.60
C HIS A 93 -7.81 1.27 1.89
N PHE A 94 -7.20 2.44 1.75
CA PHE A 94 -7.84 3.74 1.84
C PHE A 94 -8.07 4.29 0.43
N TYR A 95 -9.25 4.83 0.16
CA TYR A 95 -9.51 5.51 -1.11
C TYR A 95 -10.50 6.65 -0.95
N LEU A 96 -10.41 7.64 -1.83
CA LEU A 96 -11.39 8.70 -1.96
C LEU A 96 -12.47 8.24 -2.95
N ASP A 97 -13.75 8.32 -2.60
CA ASP A 97 -14.84 8.05 -3.55
C ASP A 97 -15.12 9.28 -4.46
N ARG A 98 -16.17 9.17 -5.29
CA ARG A 98 -16.53 10.23 -6.25
C ARG A 98 -17.20 11.43 -5.57
N GLU A 99 -17.75 11.20 -4.38
CA GLU A 99 -18.43 12.17 -3.54
C GLU A 99 -17.45 12.94 -2.65
N GLY A 100 -16.15 12.59 -2.69
CA GLY A 100 -15.10 13.23 -1.89
C GLY A 100 -15.01 12.68 -0.47
N THR A 101 -15.54 11.48 -0.22
CA THR A 101 -15.49 10.80 1.07
C THR A 101 -14.38 9.75 1.08
N TRP A 102 -13.56 9.77 2.14
CA TRP A 102 -12.56 8.73 2.35
C TRP A 102 -13.20 7.46 2.90
N HIS A 103 -12.82 6.34 2.31
CA HIS A 103 -13.18 5.00 2.75
C HIS A 103 -11.95 4.25 3.21
N ARG A 104 -12.17 3.30 4.12
CA ARG A 104 -11.18 2.30 4.54
C ARG A 104 -11.78 0.91 4.35
N ARG A 105 -10.99 -0.01 3.82
CA ARG A 105 -11.32 -1.44 3.69
C ARG A 105 -10.16 -2.25 4.26
N GLU A 106 -10.47 -3.20 5.13
CA GLU A 106 -9.49 -4.22 5.52
C GLU A 106 -9.28 -5.18 4.35
N VAL A 107 -8.03 -5.52 4.08
CA VAL A 107 -7.70 -6.65 3.20
C VAL A 107 -7.69 -7.90 4.09
N PRO A 108 -8.59 -8.87 3.90
CA PRO A 108 -8.77 -10.02 4.80
C PRO A 108 -7.70 -11.11 4.56
N ILE A 109 -6.45 -10.68 4.35
CA ILE A 109 -5.28 -11.53 4.15
C ILE A 109 -4.26 -11.11 5.22
N PRO A 110 -3.72 -12.05 6.01
CA PRO A 110 -2.71 -11.70 7.02
C PRO A 110 -1.46 -11.11 6.36
N LEU A 111 -0.78 -10.18 7.04
CA LEU A 111 0.52 -9.70 6.55
C LEU A 111 1.57 -10.81 6.49
N SER A 112 1.49 -11.72 7.48
CA SER A 112 2.44 -12.79 7.71
C SER A 112 1.77 -13.91 8.50
N THR A 113 2.06 -15.15 8.14
CA THR A 113 1.77 -16.33 8.97
C THR A 113 3.02 -16.81 9.72
N MET A 114 4.22 -16.34 9.33
CA MET A 114 5.50 -16.78 9.88
C MET A 114 6.21 -15.72 10.76
N GLY A 115 5.53 -14.64 11.12
CA GLY A 115 6.06 -13.57 11.97
C GLY A 115 6.82 -12.48 11.21
N ASN A 116 7.68 -11.74 11.91
CA ASN A 116 8.19 -10.43 11.47
C ASN A 116 9.46 -10.52 10.59
N LYS A 117 9.68 -11.66 9.93
CA LYS A 117 10.87 -11.93 9.11
C LYS A 117 10.86 -11.08 7.83
N TRP A 118 9.71 -10.96 7.19
CA TRP A 118 9.60 -10.46 5.82
C TRP A 118 9.28 -8.96 5.77
N ARG A 119 9.46 -8.37 4.58
CA ARG A 119 9.13 -6.97 4.33
C ARG A 119 7.71 -6.82 3.81
N HIS A 120 6.84 -6.29 4.65
CA HIS A 120 5.40 -6.19 4.37
C HIS A 120 4.96 -4.81 3.82
N ARG A 121 5.76 -4.17 2.96
CA ARG A 121 5.32 -2.93 2.29
C ARG A 121 4.80 -3.26 0.90
N GLY A 122 3.52 -3.60 0.83
CA GLY A 122 2.84 -3.89 -0.43
C GLY A 122 2.76 -2.69 -1.39
N ARG A 123 2.57 -2.99 -2.67
CA ARG A 123 2.30 -2.03 -3.74
C ARG A 123 0.83 -2.13 -4.13
N VAL A 124 0.13 -1.00 -4.16
CA VAL A 124 -1.23 -0.88 -4.72
C VAL A 124 -1.16 -0.24 -6.11
N MET A 125 -1.97 -0.74 -7.03
CA MET A 125 -2.15 -0.26 -8.39
C MET A 125 -3.58 -0.60 -8.82
N LEU A 126 -4.06 0.08 -9.85
CA LEU A 126 -5.39 -0.15 -10.39
C LEU A 126 -5.30 -0.31 -11.91
N ASP A 127 -6.09 -1.25 -12.46
CA ASP A 127 -6.23 -1.37 -13.91
C ASP A 127 -7.23 -0.33 -14.48
N ARG A 128 -7.50 -0.43 -15.78
CA ARG A 128 -8.41 0.48 -16.50
C ARG A 128 -9.87 0.34 -16.08
N ASN A 129 -10.25 -0.76 -15.43
CA ASN A 129 -11.59 -0.95 -14.85
C ASN A 129 -11.64 -0.46 -13.40
N ASN A 130 -10.50 -0.07 -12.82
CA ASN A 130 -10.31 0.24 -11.40
C ASN A 130 -10.42 -1.01 -10.51
N THR A 131 -10.06 -2.19 -11.02
CA THR A 131 -9.73 -3.31 -10.14
C THR A 131 -8.44 -2.96 -9.41
N ALA A 132 -8.49 -2.95 -8.09
CA ALA A 132 -7.30 -2.78 -7.27
C ALA A 132 -6.52 -4.08 -7.20
N TYR A 133 -5.20 -3.99 -7.34
CA TYR A 133 -4.27 -5.07 -7.07
C TYR A 133 -3.32 -4.64 -5.95
N LEU A 134 -3.15 -5.50 -4.95
CA LEU A 134 -2.14 -5.36 -3.92
C LEU A 134 -1.09 -6.45 -4.14
N VAL A 135 0.12 -6.04 -4.50
CA VAL A 135 1.27 -6.92 -4.69
C VAL A 135 2.17 -6.84 -3.47
N PHE A 136 2.45 -7.97 -2.83
CA PHE A 136 3.18 -8.02 -1.56
C PHE A 136 3.94 -9.34 -1.39
N ASN A 137 4.86 -9.36 -0.44
CA ASN A 137 5.51 -10.58 0.01
C ASN A 137 4.63 -11.22 1.10
N LEU A 138 4.24 -12.48 0.88
CA LEU A 138 3.53 -13.30 1.86
C LEU A 138 4.41 -14.49 2.23
N ASP A 139 5.14 -14.36 3.33
CA ASP A 139 5.97 -15.41 3.89
C ASP A 139 7.08 -15.96 2.97
N GLY A 140 7.64 -15.10 2.12
CA GLY A 140 8.66 -15.48 1.13
C GLY A 140 8.08 -15.74 -0.26
N ASP A 141 6.77 -15.76 -0.42
CA ASP A 141 6.12 -15.88 -1.72
C ASP A 141 5.72 -14.51 -2.27
N LEU A 142 5.72 -14.38 -3.60
CA LEU A 142 5.09 -13.24 -4.26
C LEU A 142 3.57 -13.45 -4.26
N ALA A 143 2.84 -12.53 -3.65
CA ALA A 143 1.38 -12.58 -3.56
C ALA A 143 0.73 -11.39 -4.26
N ILE A 144 -0.43 -11.64 -4.88
CA ILE A 144 -1.30 -10.62 -5.46
C ILE A 144 -2.70 -10.83 -4.92
N ALA A 145 -3.22 -9.82 -4.24
CA ALA A 145 -4.62 -9.74 -3.88
C ALA A 145 -5.33 -8.76 -4.79
N SER A 146 -6.64 -8.92 -4.99
CA SER A 146 -7.44 -8.01 -5.82
C SER A 146 -8.81 -7.72 -5.23
N ALA A 147 -9.37 -6.55 -5.57
CA ALA A 147 -10.72 -6.13 -5.22
C ALA A 147 -11.29 -5.18 -6.29
N THR A 148 -12.60 -5.10 -6.43
CA THR A 148 -13.26 -4.38 -7.53
C THR A 148 -13.90 -3.06 -7.08
N ASP A 149 -13.92 -2.07 -7.98
CA ASP A 149 -14.63 -0.80 -7.76
C ASP A 149 -16.15 -1.03 -7.64
N GLU A 150 -16.70 -1.99 -8.39
CA GLU A 150 -18.12 -2.37 -8.37
C GLU A 150 -18.59 -2.86 -6.99
N ALA A 151 -17.69 -3.47 -6.21
CA ALA A 151 -17.97 -3.93 -4.85
C ALA A 151 -17.56 -2.91 -3.76
N ASP A 152 -17.20 -1.67 -4.14
CA ASP A 152 -16.56 -0.67 -3.28
C ASP A 152 -15.32 -1.23 -2.54
N TYR A 153 -14.59 -2.12 -3.21
CA TYR A 153 -13.43 -2.87 -2.71
C TYR A 153 -13.71 -3.70 -1.45
N ARG A 154 -14.93 -4.23 -1.28
CA ARG A 154 -15.28 -5.13 -0.16
C ARG A 154 -14.93 -6.60 -0.44
N ASP A 155 -14.54 -6.92 -1.65
CA ASP A 155 -14.35 -8.26 -2.20
C ASP A 155 -12.87 -8.66 -2.34
N TRP A 156 -12.00 -8.08 -1.49
CA TRP A 156 -10.58 -8.43 -1.47
C TRP A 156 -10.37 -9.94 -1.33
N GLN A 157 -9.61 -10.51 -2.26
CA GLN A 157 -9.24 -11.92 -2.28
C GLN A 157 -7.81 -12.13 -2.77
N LEU A 158 -7.18 -13.21 -2.32
CA LEU A 158 -5.87 -13.62 -2.83
C LEU A 158 -6.04 -14.26 -4.20
N ALA A 159 -5.58 -13.57 -5.25
CA ALA A 159 -5.69 -14.02 -6.63
C ALA A 159 -4.49 -14.88 -7.06
N VAL A 160 -3.28 -14.52 -6.60
CA VAL A 160 -2.04 -15.21 -6.94
C VAL A 160 -1.18 -15.42 -5.70
N ARG A 161 -0.57 -16.60 -5.62
CA ARG A 161 0.55 -16.90 -4.74
C ARG A 161 1.61 -17.66 -5.53
N TYR A 162 2.72 -17.01 -5.82
CA TYR A 162 3.80 -17.51 -6.66
C TYR A 162 5.05 -17.78 -5.80
N ALA A 163 5.44 -19.05 -5.72
CA ALA A 163 6.52 -19.54 -4.87
C ALA A 163 7.73 -20.06 -5.67
N ASP A 164 7.60 -20.24 -6.99
CA ASP A 164 8.65 -20.81 -7.83
C ASP A 164 9.84 -19.86 -7.88
N GLY A 165 11.05 -20.34 -7.56
CA GLY A 165 12.26 -19.52 -7.46
C GLY A 165 12.41 -18.77 -6.14
N GLY A 166 11.52 -19.01 -5.15
CA GLY A 166 11.63 -18.45 -3.80
C GLY A 166 12.46 -19.30 -2.82
N PRO A 167 12.61 -18.84 -1.57
CA PRO A 167 11.89 -17.69 -1.01
C PRO A 167 12.45 -16.35 -1.47
N TYR A 168 11.58 -15.36 -1.54
CA TYR A 168 11.88 -13.98 -1.92
C TYR A 168 12.02 -13.08 -0.69
N ASP A 169 13.01 -12.18 -0.69
CA ASP A 169 13.06 -11.04 0.24
C ASP A 169 12.85 -9.73 -0.52
N GLY A 170 12.53 -8.66 0.21
CA GLY A 170 12.37 -7.33 -0.34
C GLY A 170 10.92 -6.91 -0.53
N GLU A 171 10.76 -5.72 -1.11
CA GLU A 171 9.46 -5.14 -1.42
C GLU A 171 9.27 -5.21 -2.94
N PRO A 172 8.23 -5.89 -3.45
CA PRO A 172 8.03 -6.04 -4.88
C PRO A 172 7.89 -4.68 -5.56
N ARG A 173 8.33 -4.62 -6.83
CA ARG A 173 8.21 -3.44 -7.68
C ARG A 173 7.43 -3.81 -8.92
N VAL A 174 6.41 -3.02 -9.23
CA VAL A 174 5.51 -3.28 -10.36
C VAL A 174 5.86 -2.32 -11.49
N ASP A 175 5.94 -2.84 -12.71
CA ASP A 175 6.01 -2.01 -13.91
C ASP A 175 4.61 -1.47 -14.24
N VAL A 176 4.33 -0.26 -13.76
CA VAL A 176 3.04 0.41 -13.99
C VAL A 176 2.82 0.76 -15.47
N THR A 177 3.88 0.84 -16.28
CA THR A 177 3.75 1.13 -17.72
C THR A 177 3.12 -0.06 -18.44
N LEU A 178 3.54 -1.28 -18.10
CA LEU A 178 2.94 -2.51 -18.67
C LEU A 178 1.53 -2.76 -18.18
N LEU A 179 1.22 -2.35 -16.95
CA LEU A 179 -0.15 -2.36 -16.46
C LEU A 179 -1.05 -1.46 -17.31
N ASP A 180 -0.64 -0.21 -17.53
CA ASP A 180 -1.44 0.79 -18.24
C ASP A 180 -1.57 0.52 -19.75
N SER A 181 -0.51 -0.01 -20.37
CA SER A 181 -0.43 -0.18 -21.83
C SER A 181 -0.82 -1.58 -22.32
N GLU A 182 -0.64 -2.62 -21.50
CA GLU A 182 -0.80 -4.02 -21.93
C GLU A 182 -1.66 -4.87 -20.98
N GLU A 183 -2.23 -4.30 -19.92
CA GLU A 183 -3.02 -5.03 -18.90
C GLU A 183 -2.24 -6.24 -18.35
N LYS A 184 -0.98 -5.97 -17.97
CA LYS A 184 -0.08 -6.97 -17.38
C LYS A 184 0.50 -6.48 -16.06
N LEU A 185 0.47 -7.35 -15.05
CA LEU A 185 1.23 -7.16 -13.82
C LEU A 185 2.60 -7.80 -13.98
N SER A 186 3.59 -6.99 -14.37
CA SER A 186 5.00 -7.38 -14.41
C SER A 186 5.70 -6.91 -13.14
N ILE A 187 6.29 -7.86 -12.40
CA ILE A 187 6.75 -7.64 -11.03
C ILE A 187 8.21 -8.05 -10.91
N TYR A 188 9.05 -7.10 -10.51
CA TYR A 188 10.43 -7.31 -10.10
C TYR A 188 10.50 -7.71 -8.63
N ILE A 189 11.23 -8.79 -8.34
CA ILE A 189 11.49 -9.30 -6.99
C ILE A 189 12.85 -10.02 -6.93
N GLN A 190 13.40 -10.19 -5.73
CA GLN A 190 14.73 -10.77 -5.50
C GLN A 190 14.65 -11.95 -4.53
N GLU A 191 15.43 -13.00 -4.80
CA GLU A 191 15.59 -14.14 -3.88
C GLU A 191 16.20 -13.72 -2.53
N GLU A 192 15.77 -14.36 -1.46
CA GLU A 192 16.34 -14.16 -0.11
C GLU A 192 17.82 -14.57 -0.09
N ALA A 193 18.66 -13.68 0.43
CA ALA A 193 20.07 -13.96 0.65
C ALA A 193 20.27 -14.89 1.86
N SER A 194 21.18 -15.86 1.73
CA SER A 194 21.57 -16.72 2.86
C SER A 194 22.43 -15.97 3.89
N SER A 195 23.19 -14.97 3.46
CA SER A 195 23.95 -14.08 4.32
C SER A 195 24.00 -12.64 3.80
N ASP A 196 24.30 -11.70 4.69
CA ASP A 196 24.42 -10.29 4.34
C ASP A 196 25.44 -10.10 3.20
N HIS A 197 25.06 -9.34 2.19
CA HIS A 197 25.85 -9.02 0.99
C HIS A 197 25.99 -10.12 -0.06
N ASP A 198 25.33 -11.27 0.09
CA ASP A 198 25.27 -12.25 -0.99
C ASP A 198 24.51 -11.69 -2.20
N ALA A 199 25.03 -11.96 -3.39
CA ALA A 199 24.27 -11.76 -4.62
C ALA A 199 23.27 -12.89 -4.78
N THR A 200 22.01 -12.54 -5.05
CA THR A 200 20.95 -13.50 -5.33
C THR A 200 20.29 -13.19 -6.68
N PRO A 201 19.69 -14.19 -7.34
CA PRO A 201 18.96 -13.99 -8.57
C PRO A 201 17.85 -12.94 -8.44
N LEU A 202 17.68 -12.17 -9.52
CA LEU A 202 16.59 -11.23 -9.71
C LEU A 202 15.57 -11.86 -10.65
N HIS A 203 14.30 -11.67 -10.33
CA HIS A 203 13.19 -12.23 -11.08
C HIS A 203 12.27 -11.13 -11.59
N VAL A 204 11.76 -11.31 -12.80
CA VAL A 204 10.63 -10.55 -13.33
C VAL A 204 9.55 -11.55 -13.68
N VAL A 205 8.45 -11.51 -12.92
CA VAL A 205 7.30 -12.41 -13.10
C VAL A 205 6.16 -11.60 -13.67
N THR A 206 5.57 -12.06 -14.77
CA THR A 206 4.49 -11.34 -15.46
C THR A 206 3.21 -12.15 -15.45
N PHE A 207 2.12 -11.52 -15.02
CA PHE A 207 0.77 -12.07 -15.02
C PHE A 207 -0.10 -11.26 -16.00
N ALA A 208 -0.87 -11.95 -16.83
CA ALA A 208 -1.98 -11.31 -17.53
C ALA A 208 -3.10 -11.03 -16.52
N ILE A 209 -3.74 -9.87 -16.64
CA ILE A 209 -4.92 -9.52 -15.83
C ILE A 209 -6.11 -9.27 -16.76
N GLY A 210 -7.28 -9.75 -16.35
CA GLY A 210 -8.52 -9.76 -17.15
C GLY A 210 -9.56 -10.69 -16.57
#